data_AF-A0A1H5JDI7-F1
#
_entry.id   AF-A0A1H5JDI7-F1
#
_cell.length_a   1.000
_cell.length_b   1.000
_cell.length_c   1.000
_cell.angle_alpha   90.00
_cell.angle_beta   90.00
_cell.angle_gamma   90.00
#
_symmetry.space_group_name_H-M   'P 1'
#
loop_
_entity.id
_entity.type
_entity.pdbx_description
1 polymer ?
#
loop_
_entity_poly.entity_id
_entity_poly.type
_entity_poly.pdbx_seq_one_letter_code
_entity_poly.pdbx_strand_id
1 'polypeptide(L)'
;MTQDTFDAICEWEFIERSGKTVTVRMGRPIFDPKTEGWGCESEIVGLAQGTKYRARGTDPFQAVIMAMERFRVIFEQEEGSYTSPPGGSSPYFVFPRYIPTVYGTDVHERITKLVEREIQKVEDEWTRRWEESQRKRNK
;
A
#
# COMPACT_ATOMS: atom_id res chain seq x y z
N MET A 1 12.23 -4.88 -32.10
CA MET A 1 11.23 -4.59 -31.06
C MET A 1 11.40 -5.63 -29.98
N THR A 2 12.27 -5.37 -29.01
CA THR A 2 12.40 -6.24 -27.83
C THR A 2 11.08 -6.13 -27.09
N GLN A 3 10.39 -7.27 -26.99
CA GLN A 3 9.23 -7.44 -26.13
C GLN A 3 9.70 -7.06 -24.73
N ASP A 4 9.30 -5.89 -24.24
CA ASP A 4 9.66 -5.41 -22.91
C ASP A 4 9.00 -6.36 -21.91
N THR A 5 9.75 -7.41 -21.55
CA THR A 5 9.37 -8.37 -20.53
C THR A 5 9.34 -7.55 -19.25
N PHE A 6 8.12 -7.23 -18.84
CA PHE A 6 7.86 -6.67 -17.52
C PHE A 6 8.34 -7.70 -16.50
N ASP A 7 9.53 -7.44 -15.97
CA ASP A 7 10.23 -8.27 -15.01
C ASP A 7 9.78 -7.85 -13.61
N ALA A 8 8.72 -8.49 -13.15
CA ALA A 8 8.15 -8.23 -11.84
C ALA A 8 9.12 -8.72 -10.77
N ILE A 9 9.54 -7.81 -9.89
CA ILE A 9 10.35 -8.15 -8.71
C ILE A 9 9.47 -8.49 -7.50
N CYS A 10 8.19 -8.12 -7.55
CA CYS A 10 7.21 -8.40 -6.52
C CYS A 10 5.85 -8.65 -7.18
N GLU A 11 5.18 -9.71 -6.73
CA GLU A 11 3.82 -10.05 -7.13
C GLU A 11 3.02 -10.37 -5.87
N TRP A 12 1.75 -9.98 -5.87
CA TRP A 12 0.85 -10.26 -4.75
C TRP A 12 -0.56 -10.54 -5.26
N GLU A 13 -1.15 -11.61 -4.74
CA GLU A 13 -2.48 -12.06 -5.15
C GLU A 13 -3.56 -11.63 -4.14
N PHE A 14 -4.71 -11.30 -4.70
CA PHE A 14 -5.95 -11.00 -3.99
C PHE A 14 -7.10 -11.79 -4.62
N ILE A 15 -8.04 -12.20 -3.78
CA ILE A 15 -9.29 -12.83 -4.20
C ILE A 15 -10.40 -11.80 -4.04
N GLU A 16 -11.07 -11.50 -5.15
CA GLU A 16 -12.30 -10.72 -5.17
C GLU A 16 -13.44 -11.54 -4.55
N ARG A 17 -14.46 -10.88 -3.98
CA ARG A 17 -15.67 -11.51 -3.44
C ARG A 17 -16.37 -12.47 -4.42
N SER A 18 -16.25 -12.24 -5.73
CA SER A 18 -16.77 -13.12 -6.78
C SER A 18 -16.02 -14.46 -6.90
N GLY A 19 -14.86 -14.58 -6.23
CA GLY A 19 -13.91 -15.68 -6.38
C GLY A 19 -12.84 -15.42 -7.45
N LYS A 20 -12.89 -14.28 -8.14
CA LYS A 20 -11.90 -13.92 -9.16
C LYS A 20 -10.56 -13.54 -8.53
N THR A 21 -9.48 -14.11 -9.05
CA THR A 21 -8.12 -13.71 -8.67
C THR A 21 -7.71 -12.42 -9.36
N VAL A 22 -7.15 -11.50 -8.58
CA VAL A 22 -6.50 -10.28 -9.01
C VAL A 22 -5.06 -10.31 -8.53
N THR A 23 -4.13 -10.09 -9.45
CA THR A 23 -2.69 -10.12 -9.15
C THR A 23 -2.12 -8.74 -9.39
N VAL A 24 -1.55 -8.12 -8.37
CA VAL A 24 -0.70 -6.94 -8.59
C VAL A 24 0.73 -7.38 -8.84
N ARG A 25 1.41 -6.64 -9.69
CA ARG A 25 2.80 -6.90 -10.03
C ARG A 25 3.56 -5.60 -10.11
N MET A 26 4.77 -5.57 -9.57
CA MET A 26 5.62 -4.39 -9.54
C MET A 26 7.01 -4.75 -10.05
N GLY A 27 7.51 -3.95 -10.99
CA GLY A 27 8.85 -4.08 -11.56
C GLY A 27 9.88 -3.30 -10.75
N ARG A 28 11.16 -3.55 -11.05
CA ARG A 28 12.25 -2.78 -10.45
C ARG A 28 12.17 -1.29 -10.84
N PRO A 29 12.53 -0.36 -9.93
CA PRO A 29 12.70 1.04 -10.32
C PRO A 29 13.90 1.16 -11.28
N ILE A 30 13.70 1.88 -12.38
CA ILE A 30 14.71 2.10 -13.43
C ILE A 30 14.86 3.60 -13.66
N PHE A 31 16.10 4.08 -13.59
CA PHE A 31 16.43 5.45 -13.97
C PHE A 31 16.20 5.66 -15.48
N ASP A 32 15.46 6.71 -15.82
CA ASP A 32 15.23 7.17 -17.17
C ASP A 32 16.08 8.42 -17.45
N PRO A 33 17.16 8.30 -18.25
CA PRO A 33 18.03 9.42 -18.56
C PRO A 33 17.34 10.51 -19.39
N LYS A 34 16.20 10.24 -20.06
CA LYS A 34 15.49 11.25 -20.85
C LYS A 34 14.69 12.21 -19.98
N THR A 35 14.20 11.74 -18.84
CA THR A 35 13.43 12.56 -17.90
C THR A 35 14.22 12.93 -16.65
N GLU A 36 15.50 12.53 -16.58
CA GLU A 36 16.37 12.67 -15.41
C GLU A 36 15.69 12.20 -14.11
N GLY A 37 14.94 11.10 -14.18
CA GLY A 37 14.08 10.65 -13.08
C GLY A 37 13.99 9.13 -13.01
N TRP A 38 13.31 8.63 -11.99
CA TRP A 38 13.11 7.20 -11.76
C TRP A 38 11.71 6.80 -12.17
N GLY A 39 11.57 5.65 -12.81
CA GLY A 39 10.29 5.04 -13.14
C GLY A 39 10.14 3.65 -12.56
N CYS A 40 8.97 3.34 -12.00
CA CYS A 40 8.63 1.99 -11.54
C CYS A 40 7.39 1.51 -12.27
N GLU A 41 7.49 0.37 -12.96
CA GLU A 41 6.38 -0.23 -13.66
C GLU A 41 5.50 -1.04 -12.71
N SER A 42 4.19 -0.99 -12.93
CA SER A 42 3.18 -1.65 -12.13
C SER A 42 2.04 -2.16 -13.02
N GLU A 43 1.47 -3.30 -12.68
CA GLU A 43 0.37 -3.92 -13.41
C GLU A 43 -0.63 -4.52 -12.43
N ILE A 44 -1.92 -4.53 -12.79
CA ILE A 44 -2.94 -5.26 -12.03
C ILE A 44 -3.64 -6.22 -13.00
N VAL A 45 -3.30 -7.49 -12.94
CA VAL A 45 -3.93 -8.51 -13.78
C VAL A 45 -5.27 -8.91 -13.14
N GLY A 46 -6.31 -9.03 -13.95
CA GLY A 46 -7.64 -9.44 -13.49
C GLY A 46 -8.63 -8.29 -13.28
N LEU A 47 -8.26 -7.03 -13.48
CA LEU A 47 -9.18 -5.88 -13.46
C LEU A 47 -9.21 -5.14 -14.80
N ALA A 48 -10.35 -4.53 -15.14
CA ALA A 48 -10.50 -3.74 -16.37
C ALA A 48 -9.61 -2.49 -16.35
N GLN A 49 -9.43 -1.85 -15.19
CA GLN A 49 -8.50 -0.73 -14.99
C GLN A 49 -7.03 -1.18 -14.83
N GLY A 50 -6.76 -2.47 -15.04
CA GLY A 50 -5.54 -3.17 -14.65
C GLY A 50 -4.34 -3.05 -15.60
N THR A 51 -4.32 -2.05 -16.46
CA THR A 51 -3.24 -1.89 -17.45
C THR A 51 -1.88 -1.66 -16.80
N LYS A 52 -0.81 -1.94 -17.54
CA LYS A 52 0.53 -1.49 -17.15
C LYS A 52 0.55 0.03 -16.96
N TYR A 53 1.23 0.47 -15.92
CA TYR A 53 1.41 1.88 -15.57
C TYR A 53 2.83 2.08 -15.06
N ARG A 54 3.45 3.20 -15.46
CA ARG A 54 4.78 3.58 -15.00
C ARG A 54 4.68 4.81 -14.12
N ALA A 55 4.81 4.61 -12.81
CA ALA A 55 4.92 5.68 -11.84
C ALA A 55 6.30 6.36 -11.97
N ARG A 56 6.38 7.66 -11.70
CA ARG A 56 7.62 8.45 -11.80
C ARG A 56 7.95 9.13 -10.47
N GLY A 57 9.21 9.13 -10.08
CA GLY A 57 9.71 9.84 -8.91
C GLY A 57 11.09 10.46 -9.16
N THR A 58 11.51 11.37 -8.29
CA THR A 58 12.85 11.99 -8.28
C THR A 58 13.94 11.01 -7.84
N ASP A 59 13.55 9.96 -7.12
CA ASP A 59 14.40 8.91 -6.60
C ASP A 59 13.70 7.53 -6.71
N PRO A 60 14.42 6.40 -6.59
CA PRO A 60 13.82 5.09 -6.79
C PRO A 60 12.74 4.74 -5.75
N PHE A 61 12.85 5.24 -4.51
CA PHE A 61 11.87 4.97 -3.46
C PHE A 61 10.58 5.73 -3.73
N GLN A 62 10.65 7.00 -4.14
CA GLN A 62 9.47 7.75 -4.52
C GLN A 62 8.74 7.09 -5.69
N ALA A 63 9.46 6.60 -6.71
CA ALA A 63 8.85 5.89 -7.83
C ALA A 63 8.10 4.62 -7.38
N VAL A 64 8.66 3.86 -6.43
CA VAL A 64 8.01 2.68 -5.83
C VAL A 64 6.79 3.07 -5.01
N ILE A 65 6.89 4.09 -4.15
CA ILE A 65 5.77 4.59 -3.34
C ILE A 65 4.61 5.00 -4.24
N MET A 66 4.88 5.72 -5.33
CA MET A 66 3.84 6.13 -6.28
C MET A 66 3.24 4.96 -7.06
N ALA A 67 4.03 3.90 -7.35
CA ALA A 67 3.49 2.67 -7.93
C ALA A 67 2.55 1.95 -6.94
N MET A 68 2.92 1.89 -5.65
CA MET A 68 2.08 1.30 -4.60
C MET A 68 0.81 2.12 -4.35
N GLU A 69 0.90 3.45 -4.41
CA GLU A 69 -0.25 4.34 -4.26
C GLU A 69 -1.33 4.05 -5.31
N ARG A 70 -0.93 3.74 -6.55
CA ARG A 70 -1.87 3.33 -7.59
C ARG A 70 -2.67 2.09 -7.17
N PHE A 71 -2.01 1.05 -6.66
CA PHE A 71 -2.70 -0.16 -6.20
C PHE A 71 -3.69 0.18 -5.09
N ARG A 72 -3.25 0.97 -4.10
CA ARG A 72 -4.09 1.44 -3.00
C ARG A 72 -5.34 2.14 -3.50
N VAL A 73 -5.22 3.13 -4.39
CA VAL A 73 -6.36 3.89 -4.92
C VAL A 73 -7.35 2.99 -5.65
N ILE A 74 -6.86 2.03 -6.45
CA ILE A 74 -7.74 1.11 -7.17
C ILE A 74 -8.50 0.19 -6.21
N PHE A 75 -7.83 -0.35 -5.18
CA PHE A 75 -8.49 -1.21 -4.20
C PHE A 75 -9.41 -0.43 -3.23
N GLU A 76 -9.11 0.83 -2.91
CA GLU A 76 -9.97 1.70 -2.07
C GLU A 76 -11.29 2.05 -2.76
N GLN A 77 -11.32 2.20 -4.09
CA GLN A 77 -12.56 2.45 -4.83
C GLN A 77 -13.57 1.28 -4.73
N GLU A 78 -13.08 0.09 -4.39
CA GLU A 78 -13.84 -1.16 -4.38
C GLU A 78 -13.83 -1.78 -2.97
N GLU A 79 -13.84 -0.94 -1.93
CA GLU A 79 -13.62 -1.28 -0.52
C GLU A 79 -14.39 -2.55 -0.08
N GLY A 80 -13.68 -3.47 0.58
CA GLY A 80 -14.25 -4.71 1.10
C GLY A 80 -14.44 -5.84 0.10
N SER A 81 -14.08 -5.63 -1.17
CA SER A 81 -14.23 -6.65 -2.22
C SER A 81 -13.04 -7.59 -2.36
N TYR A 82 -11.89 -7.31 -1.74
CA TYR A 82 -10.64 -8.07 -1.97
C TYR A 82 -9.98 -8.52 -0.68
N THR A 83 -9.39 -9.71 -0.71
CA THR A 83 -8.66 -10.29 0.43
C THR A 83 -7.42 -11.06 -0.06
N SER A 84 -6.31 -11.00 0.66
CA SER A 84 -5.10 -11.74 0.28
C SER A 84 -5.09 -13.17 0.87
N PRO A 85 -4.74 -14.21 0.10
CA PRO A 85 -4.47 -15.54 0.64
C PRO A 85 -3.06 -15.64 1.27
N PRO A 86 -2.81 -16.53 2.26
CA PRO A 86 -3.76 -17.19 3.16
C PRO A 86 -3.95 -16.32 4.43
N GLY A 87 -5.18 -15.93 4.75
CA GLY A 87 -5.46 -15.15 5.98
C GLY A 87 -6.39 -13.97 5.79
N GLY A 88 -6.69 -13.60 4.55
CA GLY A 88 -7.75 -12.66 4.22
C GLY A 88 -7.41 -11.20 4.48
N SER A 89 -6.13 -10.82 4.53
CA SER A 89 -5.73 -9.44 4.79
C SER A 89 -6.29 -8.52 3.70
N SER A 90 -6.89 -7.41 4.13
CA SER A 90 -7.33 -6.36 3.22
C SER A 90 -6.13 -5.77 2.46
N PRO A 91 -6.28 -5.40 1.18
CA PRO A 91 -5.26 -4.63 0.45
C PRO A 91 -4.75 -3.40 1.19
N TYR A 92 -5.57 -2.84 2.09
CA TYR A 92 -5.22 -1.73 2.97
C TYR A 92 -3.94 -1.98 3.80
N PHE A 93 -3.70 -3.23 4.21
CA PHE A 93 -2.50 -3.59 4.97
C PHE A 93 -1.27 -3.79 4.08
N VAL A 94 -1.46 -4.01 2.78
CA VAL A 94 -0.39 -4.30 1.82
C VAL A 94 0.14 -3.02 1.19
N PHE A 95 -0.75 -2.05 0.90
CA PHE A 95 -0.39 -0.79 0.26
C PHE A 95 -0.63 0.39 1.21
N PRO A 96 0.38 0.80 2.00
CA PRO A 96 0.22 1.88 2.97
C PRO A 96 -0.03 3.22 2.28
N ARG A 97 -0.75 4.11 2.99
CA ARG A 97 -0.90 5.49 2.56
C ARG A 97 0.37 6.27 2.90
N TYR A 98 1.00 6.85 1.89
CA TYR A 98 2.15 7.73 2.07
C TYR A 98 1.70 9.07 2.69
N ILE A 99 2.42 9.56 3.69
CA ILE A 99 2.23 10.91 4.24
C ILE A 99 3.08 11.87 3.41
N PRO A 100 2.47 12.77 2.61
CA PRO A 100 3.21 13.58 1.66
C PRO A 100 4.20 14.53 2.34
N THR A 101 5.44 14.57 1.87
CA THR A 101 6.44 15.57 2.28
C THR A 101 6.46 16.80 1.38
N VAL A 102 5.82 16.73 0.20
CA VAL A 102 5.71 17.80 -0.81
C VAL A 102 5.12 19.10 -0.25
N TYR A 103 4.28 19.02 0.78
CA TYR A 103 3.66 20.19 1.41
C TYR A 103 4.52 20.88 2.47
N GLY A 104 5.77 20.44 2.66
CA GLY A 104 6.67 20.94 3.69
C GLY A 104 6.79 19.98 4.89
N THR A 105 7.91 20.11 5.61
CA THR A 105 8.21 19.28 6.78
C THR A 105 7.25 19.56 7.94
N ASP A 106 6.76 20.79 8.06
CA ASP A 106 5.78 21.20 9.08
C ASP A 106 4.44 20.47 8.92
N VAL A 107 3.92 20.39 7.70
CA VAL A 107 2.69 19.65 7.39
C VAL A 107 2.88 18.16 7.62
N HIS A 108 4.01 17.61 7.16
CA HIS A 108 4.35 16.21 7.36
C HIS A 108 4.39 15.87 8.86
N GLU A 109 5.18 16.61 9.65
CA GLU A 109 5.30 16.40 11.10
C GLU A 109 3.95 16.51 11.82
N ARG A 110 3.10 17.47 11.41
CA ARG A 110 1.77 17.64 12.01
C ARG A 110 0.89 16.42 11.76
N ILE A 111 0.88 15.88 10.55
CA ILE A 111 0.11 14.68 10.20
C ILE A 111 0.67 13.46 10.94
N THR A 112 1.99 13.28 10.95
CA THR A 112 2.65 12.19 11.68
C THR A 112 2.28 12.20 13.17
N LYS A 113 2.38 13.37 13.83
CA LYS A 113 1.97 13.54 15.24
C LYS A 113 0.47 13.29 15.48
N LEU A 114 -0.39 13.47 14.48
CA LEU A 114 -1.81 13.12 14.60
C LEU A 114 -2.00 11.61 14.56
N VAL A 115 -1.32 10.92 13.64
CA VAL A 115 -1.35 9.46 13.52
C VAL A 115 -0.81 8.79 14.78
N GLU A 116 0.36 9.22 15.27
CA GLU A 116 0.98 8.69 16.50
C GLU A 116 0.08 8.83 17.72
N ARG A 117 -0.57 9.99 17.88
CA ARG A 117 -1.51 10.21 18.99
C ARG A 117 -2.71 9.29 18.92
N GLU A 118 -3.20 8.98 17.73
CA GLU A 118 -4.35 8.09 17.58
C GLU A 118 -3.98 6.63 17.85
N ILE A 119 -2.79 6.20 17.40
CA ILE A 119 -2.24 4.88 17.75
C ILE A 119 -2.13 4.73 19.27
N GLN A 120 -1.54 5.71 19.96
CA GLN A 120 -1.38 5.65 21.42
C GLN A 120 -2.72 5.51 22.16
N LYS A 121 -3.76 6.25 21.75
CA LYS A 121 -5.10 6.12 22.37
C LYS A 121 -5.65 4.70 22.26
N VAL A 122 -5.46 4.05 21.11
CA VAL A 122 -5.92 2.67 20.90
C VAL A 122 -5.15 1.69 21.78
N GLU A 123 -3.83 1.86 21.87
CA GLU A 123 -2.96 1.02 22.73
C GLU A 123 -3.31 1.18 24.22
N ASP A 124 -3.54 2.42 24.67
CA ASP A 124 -3.96 2.72 26.05
C ASP A 124 -5.30 2.06 26.38
N GLU A 125 -6.26 2.12 25.45
CA GLU A 125 -7.56 1.49 25.62
C GLU A 125 -7.45 -0.03 25.73
N TRP A 126 -6.63 -0.66 24.89
CA TRP A 126 -6.39 -2.10 24.92
C TRP A 126 -5.74 -2.53 26.24
N THR A 127 -4.76 -1.77 26.70
CA THR A 127 -4.07 -2.03 27.98
C THR A 127 -5.07 -1.97 29.14
N ARG A 128 -5.91 -0.94 29.21
CA ARG A 128 -6.96 -0.83 30.23
C ARG A 128 -7.92 -2.01 30.23
N ARG A 129 -8.43 -2.41 29.06
CA ARG A 129 -9.35 -3.56 28.93
C ARG A 129 -8.71 -4.87 29.38
N TRP A 130 -7.43 -5.05 29.08
CA TRP A 130 -6.67 -6.22 29.50
C TRP A 130 -6.51 -6.27 31.02
N GLU A 131 -6.13 -5.16 31.66
CA GLU A 131 -5.98 -5.07 33.12
C GLU A 131 -7.31 -5.34 33.86
N GLU A 132 -8.43 -4.78 33.37
CA GLU A 132 -9.76 -5.05 33.94
C GLU A 132 -10.14 -6.53 33.84
N SER A 133 -9.78 -7.19 32.73
CA SER A 133 -10.04 -8.62 32.51
C SER A 133 -9.20 -9.49 33.45
N GLN A 134 -7.94 -9.13 33.69
CA GLN A 134 -7.08 -9.83 34.66
C GLN A 134 -7.59 -9.66 36.10
N ARG A 135 -8.02 -8.46 36.48
CA ARG A 135 -8.59 -8.19 37.82
C ARG A 135 -9.86 -8.98 38.09
N LYS A 136 -10.72 -9.19 37.08
CA LYS A 136 -11.93 -10.02 37.19
C LYS A 136 -11.61 -11.52 37.29
N ARG A 137 -10.51 -11.98 36.70
CA ARG A 137 -10.10 -13.39 36.69
C ARG A 137 -9.42 -13.84 37.99
N ASN A 138 -8.85 -12.89 38.73
CA ASN A 138 -8.16 -13.12 40.01
C ASN A 138 -9.03 -12.87 41.25
N LYS A 139 -10.32 -12.56 41.07
CA LYS A 139 -11.34 -12.47 42.12
C LYS A 139 -12.24 -13.70 42.08
#